data_AF-A0A3S5BUZ7-F1
#
_entry.id   AF-A0A3S5BUZ7-F1
#
_cell.length_a   1.000
_cell.length_b   1.000
_cell.length_c   1.000
_cell.angle_alpha   90.00
_cell.angle_beta   90.00
_cell.angle_gamma   90.00
#
_symmetry.space_group_name_H-M   'P 1'
#
loop_
_entity.id
_entity.type
_entity.pdbx_description
1 polymer ?
#
loop_
_entity_poly.entity_id
_entity_poly.type
_entity_poly.pdbx_seq_one_letter_code
_entity_poly.pdbx_strand_id
1 'polypeptide(L)'
;MSVNFAELEKGQEIGSRTVEISRASLVRYAGASGDFNPIHWNERFAQSVGLSGVIAHGMLTMGTAVQLVSDWAGDPGAIVDYQTRFTKPVPVADAPGGDNPDTPRMR
;
A
#
# COMPACT_ATOMS: atom_id res chain seq x y z
N MET A 1 12.77 -18.53 7.54
CA MET A 1 12.16 -19.73 8.15
C MET A 1 11.39 -20.43 7.04
N SER A 2 11.47 -21.76 6.93
CA SER A 2 10.65 -22.49 5.95
C SER A 2 9.34 -22.93 6.60
N VAL A 3 8.21 -22.60 5.97
CA VAL A 3 6.89 -23.08 6.41
C VAL A 3 6.82 -24.61 6.28
N ASN A 4 6.47 -25.32 7.36
CA ASN A 4 6.18 -26.74 7.30
C ASN A 4 4.71 -26.95 6.92
N PHE A 5 4.45 -27.45 5.72
CA PHE A 5 3.09 -27.63 5.21
C PHE A 5 2.23 -28.60 6.04
N ALA A 6 2.85 -29.58 6.71
CA ALA A 6 2.13 -30.56 7.53
C ALA A 6 1.57 -29.97 8.83
N GLU A 7 2.06 -28.81 9.25
CA GLU A 7 1.64 -28.11 10.47
C GLU A 7 0.59 -27.02 10.20
N LEU A 8 0.19 -26.84 8.94
CA LEU A 8 -0.79 -25.82 8.54
C LEU A 8 -2.22 -26.32 8.68
N GLU A 9 -3.09 -25.43 9.13
CA GLU A 9 -4.52 -25.69 9.29
C GLU A 9 -5.38 -24.72 8.45
N LYS A 10 -6.54 -25.20 7.99
CA LYS A 10 -7.50 -24.33 7.29
C LYS A 10 -8.04 -23.27 8.23
N GLY A 11 -8.04 -22.02 7.77
CA GLY A 11 -8.49 -20.87 8.56
C GLY A 11 -7.42 -20.29 9.48
N GLN A 12 -6.20 -20.82 9.47
CA GLN A 12 -5.07 -20.26 10.21
C GLN A 12 -4.78 -18.83 9.73
N GLU A 13 -4.70 -17.90 10.69
CA GLU A 13 -4.20 -16.55 10.44
C GLU A 13 -2.67 -16.58 10.37
N ILE A 14 -2.12 -16.11 9.26
CA ILE A 14 -0.66 -16.07 9.03
C ILE A 14 0.01 -14.81 9.61
N GLY A 15 -0.79 -13.79 9.94
CA GLY A 15 -0.35 -12.56 10.57
C GLY A 15 -1.22 -11.35 10.22
N SER A 16 -0.87 -10.23 10.85
CA SER A 16 -1.45 -8.91 10.59
C SER A 16 -0.34 -7.86 10.55
N ARG A 17 -0.47 -6.86 9.69
CA ARG A 17 0.47 -5.73 9.63
C ARG A 17 -0.29 -4.43 9.39
N THR A 18 0.01 -3.42 10.19
CA THR A 18 -0.38 -2.03 9.91
C THR A 18 0.75 -1.36 9.13
N VAL A 19 0.41 -0.73 8.01
CA VAL A 19 1.37 0.05 7.23
C VAL A 19 0.89 1.47 7.09
N GLU A 20 1.74 2.37 7.56
CA GLU A 20 1.52 3.80 7.51
C GLU A 20 2.00 4.36 6.16
N ILE A 21 1.14 5.10 5.48
CA ILE A 21 1.41 5.71 4.16
C ILE A 21 1.25 7.22 4.28
N SER A 22 2.30 7.96 3.92
CA SER A 22 2.30 9.42 3.89
C SER A 22 2.28 9.96 2.46
N ARG A 23 2.10 11.27 2.29
CA ARG A 23 2.20 11.92 0.97
C ARG A 23 3.57 11.73 0.36
N ALA A 24 4.63 11.76 1.17
CA ALA A 24 5.98 11.48 0.70
C ALA A 24 6.12 10.03 0.21
N SER A 25 5.46 9.05 0.84
CA SER A 25 5.42 7.67 0.33
C SER A 25 4.88 7.60 -1.09
N LEU A 26 3.83 8.36 -1.41
CA LEU A 26 3.23 8.38 -2.74
C LEU A 26 4.15 9.02 -3.79
N VAL A 27 4.83 10.10 -3.44
CA VAL A 27 5.82 10.75 -4.33
C VAL A 27 7.00 9.81 -4.59
N ARG A 28 7.53 9.16 -3.54
CA ARG A 28 8.61 8.16 -3.69
C ARG A 28 8.16 6.99 -4.57
N TYR A 29 6.94 6.49 -4.38
CA TYR A 29 6.39 5.40 -5.18
C TYR A 29 6.18 5.80 -6.64
N ALA A 30 5.70 7.01 -6.91
CA ALA A 30 5.59 7.53 -8.29
C ALA A 30 6.96 7.51 -8.99
N GLY A 31 8.01 7.97 -8.30
CA GLY A 31 9.39 7.90 -8.79
C GLY A 31 9.88 6.48 -9.04
N ALA A 32 9.57 5.54 -8.14
CA ALA A 32 10.03 4.15 -8.23
C ALA A 32 9.26 3.32 -9.29
N SER A 33 7.95 3.54 -9.41
CA SER A 33 7.07 2.79 -10.32
C SER A 33 6.98 3.38 -11.73
N GLY A 34 7.30 4.66 -11.89
CA GLY A 34 7.05 5.43 -13.10
C GLY A 34 5.59 5.87 -13.26
N ASP A 35 4.70 5.56 -12.31
CA ASP A 35 3.32 6.03 -12.31
C ASP A 35 3.19 7.43 -11.69
N PHE A 36 3.24 8.42 -12.56
CA PHE A 36 3.10 9.83 -12.23
C PHE A 36 1.66 10.36 -12.37
N ASN A 37 0.63 9.49 -12.39
CA ASN A 37 -0.75 9.95 -12.45
C ASN A 37 -1.05 10.97 -11.33
N PRO A 38 -1.49 12.21 -11.65
CA PRO A 38 -1.58 13.29 -10.66
C PRO A 38 -2.60 13.03 -9.53
N ILE A 39 -3.52 12.08 -9.68
CA ILE A 39 -4.44 11.69 -8.59
C ILE A 39 -3.70 11.18 -7.34
N HIS A 40 -2.44 10.78 -7.47
CA HIS A 40 -1.61 10.23 -6.40
C HIS A 40 -0.74 11.27 -5.67
N TRP A 41 -0.71 12.52 -6.11
CA TRP A 41 0.16 13.53 -5.48
C TRP A 41 -0.34 14.99 -5.59
N ASN A 42 -1.29 15.27 -6.48
CA ASN A 42 -1.85 16.61 -6.65
C ASN A 42 -3.28 16.68 -6.13
N GLU A 43 -3.45 17.34 -4.97
CA GLU A 43 -4.74 17.49 -4.30
C GLU A 43 -5.81 18.14 -5.18
N ARG A 44 -5.45 19.24 -5.85
CA ARG A 44 -6.39 20.00 -6.71
C ARG A 44 -6.85 19.15 -7.90
N PHE A 45 -5.93 18.40 -8.50
CA PHE A 45 -6.28 17.52 -9.61
C PHE A 45 -7.16 16.36 -9.16
N ALA A 46 -6.81 15.69 -8.06
CA ALA A 46 -7.60 14.59 -7.51
C ALA A 46 -9.05 15.04 -7.22
N GLN A 47 -9.23 16.21 -6.63
CA GLN A 47 -10.54 16.79 -6.39
C GLN A 47 -11.28 17.15 -7.69
N SER A 48 -10.57 17.68 -8.70
CA SER A 48 -11.19 18.01 -10.00
C SER A 48 -11.75 16.80 -10.76
N VAL A 49 -11.27 15.59 -10.46
CA VAL A 49 -11.78 14.34 -11.04
C VAL A 49 -12.77 13.61 -10.12
N GLY A 50 -13.24 14.27 -9.06
CA GLY A 50 -14.31 13.77 -8.18
C GLY A 50 -13.84 12.95 -6.98
N LEU A 51 -12.55 12.91 -6.68
CA LEU A 51 -12.04 12.30 -5.43
C LEU A 51 -12.13 13.28 -4.27
N SER A 52 -12.19 12.76 -3.04
CA SER A 52 -12.15 13.60 -1.82
C SER A 52 -10.77 14.16 -1.49
N GLY A 53 -9.75 13.77 -2.27
CA GLY A 53 -8.35 14.18 -2.15
C GLY A 53 -7.43 13.16 -2.81
N VAL A 54 -6.12 13.29 -2.59
CA VAL A 54 -5.15 12.31 -3.10
C VAL A 54 -5.36 10.93 -2.47
N ILE A 55 -5.16 9.91 -3.31
CA ILE A 55 -5.29 8.51 -2.97
C ILE A 55 -3.98 7.77 -3.25
N ALA A 56 -3.70 6.71 -2.48
CA ALA A 56 -2.56 5.84 -2.75
C ALA A 56 -2.70 5.12 -4.10
N HIS A 57 -1.57 4.79 -4.74
CA HIS A 57 -1.54 3.90 -5.90
C HIS A 57 -2.09 2.53 -5.51
N GLY A 58 -2.92 1.92 -6.37
CA GLY A 58 -3.39 0.55 -6.14
C GLY A 58 -2.21 -0.41 -6.00
N MET A 59 -1.24 -0.32 -6.90
CA MET A 59 -0.05 -1.16 -6.90
C MET A 59 0.86 -0.96 -5.68
N LEU A 60 0.88 0.23 -5.06
CA LEU A 60 1.56 0.44 -3.78
C LEU A 60 0.89 -0.37 -2.67
N THR A 61 -0.44 -0.33 -2.59
CA THR A 61 -1.19 -1.09 -1.57
C THR A 61 -1.04 -2.61 -1.76
N MET A 62 -1.09 -3.07 -3.01
CA MET A 62 -0.85 -4.47 -3.38
C MET A 62 0.57 -4.92 -3.02
N GLY A 63 1.60 -4.16 -3.41
CA GLY A 63 3.00 -4.48 -3.09
C GLY A 63 3.29 -4.49 -1.59
N THR A 64 2.62 -3.61 -0.84
CA THR A 64 2.73 -3.57 0.63
C THR A 64 2.10 -4.79 1.28
N ALA A 65 0.92 -5.23 0.81
CA ALA A 65 0.19 -6.35 1.37
C ALA A 65 0.92 -7.69 1.15
N VAL A 66 1.49 -7.91 -0.05
CA VAL A 66 2.20 -9.17 -0.34
C VAL A 66 3.44 -9.35 0.52
N GLN A 67 4.06 -8.28 1.03
CA GLN A 67 5.24 -8.40 1.88
C GLN A 67 4.96 -9.25 3.14
N LEU A 68 3.77 -9.15 3.74
CA LEU A 68 3.40 -10.00 4.89
C LEU A 68 3.43 -11.49 4.50
N VAL A 69 2.89 -11.82 3.32
CA VAL A 69 2.84 -13.19 2.80
C VAL A 69 4.24 -13.69 2.45
N SER A 70 5.04 -12.87 1.78
CA SER A 70 6.44 -13.18 1.45
C SER A 70 7.28 -13.43 2.69
N ASP A 71 7.15 -12.57 3.71
CA ASP A 71 7.86 -12.70 4.99
C ASP A 71 7.45 -13.99 5.71
N TRP A 72 6.15 -14.30 5.73
CA TRP A 72 5.63 -15.53 6.32
C TRP A 72 6.10 -16.79 5.59
N ALA A 73 6.05 -16.78 4.25
CA ALA A 73 6.50 -17.90 3.42
C ALA A 73 8.01 -18.13 3.54
N GLY A 74 8.78 -17.08 3.83
CA GLY A 74 10.24 -17.12 3.96
C GLY A 74 11.00 -17.23 2.64
N ASP A 75 10.29 -17.34 1.52
CA ASP A 75 10.80 -17.34 0.16
C ASP A 75 9.79 -16.65 -0.77
N PRO A 76 10.10 -15.45 -1.31
CA PRO A 76 9.23 -14.78 -2.27
C PRO A 76 8.98 -15.60 -3.55
N GLY A 77 9.92 -16.47 -3.95
CA GLY A 77 9.80 -17.35 -5.11
C GLY A 77 8.76 -18.46 -4.94
N ALA A 78 8.32 -18.72 -3.71
CA ALA A 78 7.24 -19.67 -3.43
C ALA A 78 5.85 -19.12 -3.79
N ILE A 79 5.71 -17.81 -4.01
CA ILE A 79 4.45 -17.17 -4.42
C ILE A 79 4.30 -17.33 -5.94
N VAL A 80 3.45 -18.27 -6.36
CA VAL A 80 3.24 -18.59 -7.77
C VAL A 80 2.11 -17.79 -8.44
N ASP A 81 1.17 -17.27 -7.65
CA ASP A 81 0.08 -16.41 -8.12
C ASP A 81 -0.32 -15.43 -7.00
N TYR A 82 -0.64 -14.20 -7.39
CA TYR A 82 -1.11 -13.16 -6.48
C TYR A 82 -2.02 -12.18 -7.21
N GLN A 83 -3.29 -12.15 -6.80
CA GLN A 83 -4.32 -11.36 -7.45
C GLN A 83 -4.99 -10.43 -6.45
N THR A 84 -5.30 -9.21 -6.88
CA THR A 84 -6.05 -8.24 -6.09
C THR A 84 -7.12 -7.56 -6.94
N ARG A 85 -8.15 -7.05 -6.28
CA ARG A 85 -9.15 -6.17 -6.88
C ARG A 85 -9.26 -4.91 -6.03
N PHE A 86 -8.93 -3.76 -6.60
CA PHE A 86 -9.07 -2.47 -5.93
C PHE A 86 -10.54 -2.05 -5.94
N THR A 87 -11.22 -2.19 -4.79
CA THR A 87 -12.67 -1.94 -4.69
C THR A 87 -13.01 -0.52 -4.25
N LYS A 88 -12.13 0.12 -3.48
CA LYS A 88 -12.26 1.51 -3.02
C LYS A 88 -10.89 2.18 -3.00
N PRO A 89 -10.81 3.50 -3.25
CA PRO A 89 -9.59 4.25 -3.07
C PRO A 89 -9.13 4.26 -1.61
N VAL A 90 -7.83 4.46 -1.38
CA VAL A 90 -7.24 4.67 -0.06
C VAL A 90 -6.82 6.14 0.05
N PRO A 91 -7.63 7.01 0.67
CA PRO A 91 -7.29 8.42 0.82
C PRO A 91 -6.09 8.59 1.76
N VAL A 92 -5.14 9.44 1.38
CA VAL A 92 -3.97 9.77 2.21
C VAL A 92 -4.10 11.23 2.60
N ALA A 93 -4.23 11.53 3.89
CA ALA A 93 -4.34 12.92 4.34
C ALA A 93 -3.03 13.68 4.10
N ASP A 94 -3.12 14.99 3.87
CA ASP A 94 -1.94 15.85 3.84
C ASP A 94 -1.53 16.22 5.27
N ALA A 95 -0.24 16.48 5.47
CA ALA A 95 0.25 16.99 6.74
C ALA A 95 -0.16 18.47 6.90
N PRO A 96 -0.53 18.92 8.11
CA PRO A 96 -0.72 20.35 8.38
C PRO A 96 0.50 21.17 7.93
N GLY A 97 0.28 22.41 7.50
CA GLY A 97 1.36 23.28 7.04
C GLY A 97 2.46 23.43 8.09
N GLY A 98 3.69 23.05 7.73
CA GLY A 98 4.87 23.09 8.61
C GLY A 98 5.33 21.73 9.13
N ASP A 99 4.51 20.68 9.01
CA ASP A 99 4.89 19.32 9.39
C ASP A 99 5.69 18.61 8.28
N ASN A 100 6.50 17.62 8.67
CA ASN A 100 7.25 16.82 7.71
C ASN A 100 6.29 15.96 6.84
N PRO A 101 6.37 16.00 5.49
CA PRO A 101 5.52 15.22 4.60
C PRO A 101 5.70 13.70 4.70
N ASP A 102 6.75 13.23 5.37
CA ASP A 102 6.94 11.82 5.72
C ASP A 102 6.03 11.37 6.86
N THR A 103 5.45 12.29 7.64
CA THR A 103 4.59 11.98 8.79
C THR A 103 3.28 11.36 8.32
N PRO A 104 3.03 10.07 8.59
CA PRO A 104 1.76 9.45 8.25
C PRO A 104 0.64 9.99 9.15
N ARG A 105 -0.57 10.06 8.62
CA ARG A 105 -1.74 10.52 9.37
C ARG A 105 -2.89 9.56 9.15
N MET A 106 -3.36 8.94 10.24
CA MET A 106 -4.66 8.29 10.26
C MET A 106 -5.76 9.35 10.15
N ARG A 107 -6.82 9.03 9.41
CA ARG A 107 -8.07 9.78 9.46
C ARG A 107 -8.87 9.40 10.69
#